data_AF-A0A7J6WGR1-F1
#
_entry.id   AF-A0A7J6WGR1-F1
#
_cell.length_a   1.000
_cell.length_b   1.000
_cell.length_c   1.000
_cell.angle_alpha   90.00
_cell.angle_beta   90.00
_cell.angle_gamma   90.00
#
_symmetry.space_group_name_H-M   'P 1'
#
loop_
_entity.id
_entity.type
_entity.pdbx_description
1 polymer ?
#
loop_
_entity_poly.entity_id
_entity_poly.type
_entity_poly.pdbx_seq_one_letter_code
_entity_poly.pdbx_strand_id
1 'polypeptide(L)'
;MKTASCSSSFLSQFILLLVISSFLVSCAYSSDEANNVDHPTGKGRRKPPTRTPPRPSPPIPVPTTPTPPHLQPPPTPTTLPPRSPPPTPTFRPRSPPPPSRKRPSPPPPPQPIKNDYNLLVLQWPFSYCLNTQTTNMCSKRIRARSVPSHLTLHGMWPKLHGNKEPRLPGTQQPRKFDRNMVPSQKLEDLKTYWPDLTKEQTLSLPPYDFWQKEWDKHGYLSELSQIDYFRIAITGAKEISDVFMRFVKLVPNTNFDLTDIVTLLKDAGSYPAPQFVCNERAVDGQNVKQLYELRFNITILNSAPVYHPNDDDPTVGCPPTVLIPGY
;
A
#
# COMPACT_ATOMS: atom_id res chain seq x y z
N MET A 1 27.74 2.37 86.54
CA MET A 1 29.04 2.42 85.82
C MET A 1 28.76 2.36 84.32
N LYS A 2 29.50 3.14 83.52
CA LYS A 2 29.49 3.18 82.04
C LYS A 2 29.76 1.75 81.49
N THR A 3 29.27 1.30 80.33
CA THR A 3 29.54 1.79 78.97
C THR A 3 28.58 1.18 77.92
N ALA A 4 28.44 1.85 76.78
CA ALA A 4 27.72 1.42 75.56
C ALA A 4 28.52 0.43 74.67
N SER A 5 27.86 -0.25 73.73
CA SER A 5 28.13 -0.14 72.27
C SER A 5 27.22 -1.07 71.41
N CYS A 6 27.13 -0.72 70.14
CA CYS A 6 26.16 -1.03 69.07
C CYS A 6 26.45 -2.34 68.29
N SER A 7 25.46 -2.89 67.58
CA SER A 7 25.51 -3.13 66.11
C SER A 7 24.23 -3.79 65.57
N SER A 8 23.81 -3.32 64.39
CA SER A 8 22.62 -3.68 63.62
C SER A 8 22.86 -4.82 62.62
N SER A 9 21.85 -5.67 62.39
CA SER A 9 21.50 -6.13 61.04
C SER A 9 20.10 -6.76 61.03
N PHE A 10 19.15 -6.13 60.32
CA PHE A 10 17.81 -6.67 60.07
C PHE A 10 17.78 -7.19 58.62
N LEU A 11 17.67 -8.50 58.44
CA LEU A 11 17.04 -9.09 57.25
C LEU A 11 15.70 -9.67 57.71
N SER A 12 14.61 -9.05 57.25
CA SER A 12 13.24 -9.47 57.52
C SER A 12 12.85 -10.68 56.65
N GLN A 13 12.11 -11.58 57.30
CA GLN A 13 11.73 -12.92 56.89
C GLN A 13 10.32 -12.97 56.24
N PHE A 14 9.98 -14.18 55.72
CA PHE A 14 8.65 -14.85 55.75
C PHE A 14 7.59 -14.43 54.68
N ILE A 15 6.69 -15.25 54.08
CA ILE A 15 6.11 -16.63 54.23
C ILE A 15 5.37 -16.95 52.89
N LEU A 16 5.60 -18.08 52.22
CA LEU A 16 4.80 -19.34 52.12
C LEU A 16 3.36 -19.30 51.50
N LEU A 17 3.25 -19.87 50.29
CA LEU A 17 2.28 -20.77 49.61
C LEU A 17 0.74 -20.83 49.91
N LEU A 18 0.03 -21.29 48.85
CA LEU A 18 -1.30 -21.99 48.75
C LEU A 18 -2.51 -21.05 48.41
N VAL A 19 -3.51 -21.34 47.55
CA VAL A 19 -4.13 -22.55 46.98
C VAL A 19 -4.79 -22.22 45.62
N ILE A 20 -4.85 -23.20 44.72
CA ILE A 20 -5.58 -23.23 43.44
C ILE A 20 -7.09 -23.41 43.68
N SER A 21 -7.96 -22.61 43.07
CA SER A 21 -9.37 -22.98 42.85
C SER A 21 -9.91 -22.36 41.56
N SER A 22 -10.00 -23.20 40.54
CA SER A 22 -10.73 -22.96 39.30
C SER A 22 -12.24 -22.94 39.58
N PHE A 23 -12.91 -21.82 39.36
CA PHE A 23 -14.36 -21.80 39.17
C PHE A 23 -14.68 -21.29 37.77
N LEU A 24 -15.15 -22.23 36.94
CA LEU A 24 -15.86 -21.99 35.70
C LEU A 24 -17.18 -21.28 36.03
N VAL A 25 -17.37 -20.06 35.52
CA VAL A 25 -18.68 -19.41 35.47
C VAL A 25 -19.21 -19.59 34.05
N SER A 26 -20.07 -20.59 33.87
CA SER A 26 -20.96 -20.72 32.73
C SER A 26 -22.20 -19.85 33.00
N CYS A 27 -22.33 -18.72 32.31
CA CYS A 27 -23.61 -18.01 32.24
C CYS A 27 -24.39 -18.54 31.02
N ALA A 28 -25.39 -19.38 31.28
CA ALA A 28 -26.46 -19.68 30.35
C ALA A 28 -27.46 -18.52 30.36
N TYR A 29 -27.73 -17.94 29.19
CA TYR A 29 -28.76 -16.93 29.01
C TYR A 29 -30.06 -17.63 28.61
N SER A 30 -31.05 -17.62 29.51
CA SER A 30 -32.41 -18.09 29.27
C SER A 30 -33.25 -16.93 28.75
N SER A 31 -33.85 -17.10 27.58
CA SER A 31 -34.79 -16.15 26.99
C SER A 31 -36.20 -16.74 27.09
N ASP A 32 -37.08 -16.08 27.83
CA ASP A 32 -38.52 -16.32 27.78
C ASP A 32 -39.29 -14.99 27.81
N GLU A 33 -40.50 -15.06 27.25
CA GLU A 33 -41.56 -14.05 27.14
C GLU A 33 -41.50 -13.06 25.96
N ALA A 34 -41.96 -13.55 24.80
CA ALA A 34 -42.64 -12.73 23.81
C ALA A 34 -44.16 -12.86 23.97
N ASN A 35 -44.81 -11.74 24.28
CA ASN A 35 -46.25 -11.60 24.39
C ASN A 35 -46.97 -11.81 23.06
N ASN A 36 -48.07 -12.56 23.14
CA ASN A 36 -49.03 -12.86 22.09
C ASN A 36 -50.01 -11.68 21.93
N VAL A 37 -50.13 -11.11 20.73
CA VAL A 37 -51.26 -10.23 20.36
C VAL A 37 -51.77 -10.65 18.99
N ASP A 38 -53.08 -10.87 18.95
CA ASP A 38 -53.85 -11.46 17.88
C ASP A 38 -54.14 -10.53 16.69
N HIS A 39 -54.52 -11.18 15.59
CA HIS A 39 -54.84 -10.77 14.21
C HIS A 39 -55.72 -9.51 13.99
N PRO A 40 -55.67 -8.85 12.80
CA PRO A 40 -56.56 -9.28 11.70
C PRO A 40 -55.99 -9.23 10.27
N THR A 41 -56.72 -9.98 9.44
CA THR A 41 -56.57 -10.34 8.03
C THR A 41 -56.68 -9.17 7.03
N GLY A 42 -56.01 -9.26 5.87
CA GLY A 42 -56.36 -8.40 4.73
C GLY A 42 -55.36 -8.24 3.58
N LYS A 43 -55.52 -9.07 2.54
CA LYS A 43 -55.43 -8.75 1.09
C LYS A 43 -54.16 -8.08 0.50
N GLY A 44 -53.53 -8.79 -0.45
CA GLY A 44 -53.02 -8.17 -1.68
C GLY A 44 -51.55 -8.42 -2.05
N ARG A 45 -51.21 -9.62 -2.56
CA ARG A 45 -49.96 -9.82 -3.30
C ARG A 45 -50.02 -9.08 -4.64
N ARG A 46 -49.35 -7.92 -4.76
CA ARG A 46 -48.98 -7.33 -6.06
C ARG A 46 -47.66 -7.93 -6.53
N LYS A 47 -47.67 -8.58 -7.71
CA LYS A 47 -46.47 -9.04 -8.41
C LYS A 47 -45.59 -7.84 -8.82
N PRO A 48 -44.26 -7.93 -8.77
CA PRO A 48 -43.38 -6.92 -9.34
C PRO A 48 -43.49 -6.90 -10.88
N PRO A 49 -43.36 -5.74 -11.54
CA PRO A 49 -43.36 -5.67 -12.99
C PRO A 49 -42.08 -6.28 -13.58
N THR A 50 -42.25 -7.17 -14.55
CA THR A 50 -41.21 -7.75 -15.41
C THR A 50 -40.50 -6.64 -16.18
N ARG A 51 -39.20 -6.46 -15.92
CA ARG A 51 -38.30 -5.61 -16.70
C ARG A 51 -38.00 -6.29 -18.04
N THR A 52 -38.49 -5.72 -19.13
CA THR A 52 -38.09 -6.08 -20.50
C THR A 52 -36.62 -5.68 -20.72
N PRO A 53 -35.79 -6.53 -21.34
CA PRO A 53 -34.42 -6.17 -21.67
C PRO A 53 -34.38 -5.13 -22.81
N PRO A 54 -33.40 -4.21 -22.81
CA PRO A 54 -33.25 -3.22 -23.87
C PRO A 54 -32.85 -3.88 -25.19
N ARG A 55 -33.43 -3.37 -26.28
CA ARG A 55 -33.21 -3.76 -27.67
C ARG A 55 -31.72 -3.57 -28.07
N PRO A 56 -31.08 -4.53 -28.76
CA PRO A 56 -29.72 -4.34 -29.24
C PRO A 56 -29.65 -3.24 -30.30
N SER A 57 -28.62 -2.40 -30.20
CA SER A 57 -28.29 -1.35 -31.16
C SER A 57 -27.93 -1.93 -32.54
N PRO A 58 -28.23 -1.24 -33.66
CA PRO A 58 -27.85 -1.69 -34.99
C PRO A 58 -26.32 -1.63 -35.19
N PRO A 59 -25.75 -2.51 -36.03
CA PRO A 59 -24.31 -2.56 -36.27
C PRO A 59 -23.81 -1.32 -37.04
N ILE A 60 -22.63 -0.86 -36.64
CA ILE A 60 -21.90 0.26 -37.26
C ILE A 60 -21.36 -0.19 -38.64
N PRO A 61 -21.47 0.62 -39.71
CA PRO A 61 -20.92 0.27 -41.02
C PRO A 61 -19.39 0.19 -40.99
N VAL A 62 -18.83 -0.87 -41.56
CA VAL A 62 -17.39 -1.06 -41.76
C VAL A 62 -16.93 -0.17 -42.94
N PRO A 63 -15.85 0.62 -42.80
CA PRO A 63 -15.29 1.37 -43.93
C PRO A 63 -14.65 0.43 -44.95
N THR A 64 -15.04 0.54 -46.21
CA THR A 64 -14.43 -0.14 -47.35
C THR A 64 -13.08 0.49 -47.71
N THR A 65 -12.05 -0.34 -47.82
CA THR A 65 -10.71 0.03 -48.28
C THR A 65 -10.72 0.32 -49.79
N PRO A 66 -10.12 1.43 -50.28
CA PRO A 66 -10.02 1.68 -51.71
C PRO A 66 -8.91 0.85 -52.38
N THR A 67 -9.25 0.24 -53.51
CA THR A 67 -8.36 -0.51 -54.41
C THR A 67 -7.29 0.40 -55.04
N PRO A 68 -6.02 -0.01 -55.18
CA PRO A 68 -4.99 0.79 -55.84
C PRO A 68 -5.20 0.86 -57.36
N PRO A 69 -4.83 1.97 -58.03
CA PRO A 69 -4.93 2.07 -59.48
C PRO A 69 -3.84 1.25 -60.20
N HIS A 70 -4.24 0.65 -61.31
CA HIS A 70 -3.42 -0.15 -62.21
C HIS A 70 -2.40 0.75 -62.94
N LEU A 71 -1.10 0.55 -62.69
CA LEU A 71 -0.02 1.22 -63.41
C LEU A 71 0.07 0.67 -64.85
N GLN A 72 0.20 1.57 -65.83
CA GLN A 72 0.44 1.24 -67.24
C GLN A 72 1.92 0.90 -67.49
N PRO A 73 2.23 0.04 -68.47
CA PRO A 73 3.61 -0.29 -68.83
C PRO A 73 4.32 0.87 -69.58
N PRO A 74 5.65 0.96 -69.49
CA PRO A 74 6.43 2.05 -70.06
C PRO A 74 6.61 1.93 -71.60
N PRO A 75 6.81 3.06 -72.31
CA PRO A 75 7.02 3.06 -73.76
C PRO A 75 8.44 2.64 -74.17
N THR A 76 8.51 2.11 -75.39
CA THR A 76 9.67 1.54 -76.10
C THR A 76 10.78 2.58 -76.36
N PRO A 77 12.08 2.19 -76.40
CA PRO A 77 13.19 3.14 -76.49
C PRO A 77 13.40 3.65 -77.93
N THR A 78 13.49 4.97 -78.09
CA THR A 78 13.90 5.62 -79.34
C THR A 78 15.43 5.74 -79.40
N THR A 79 16.00 5.31 -80.52
CA THR A 79 17.42 5.26 -80.86
C THR A 79 18.05 6.66 -80.93
N LEU A 80 19.12 6.90 -80.17
CA LEU A 80 19.95 8.11 -80.25
C LEU A 80 21.21 7.86 -81.11
N PRO A 81 21.73 8.88 -81.82
CA PRO A 81 22.86 8.77 -82.75
C PRO A 81 24.22 8.61 -82.02
N PRO A 82 25.26 8.11 -82.73
CA PRO A 82 26.53 7.71 -82.11
C PRO A 82 27.33 8.90 -81.58
N ARG A 83 27.74 8.78 -80.31
CA ARG A 83 28.66 9.71 -79.63
C ARG A 83 30.11 9.37 -79.98
N SER A 84 30.92 10.41 -80.14
CA SER A 84 32.37 10.37 -80.40
C SER A 84 33.14 9.53 -79.38
N PRO A 85 34.29 8.92 -79.77
CA PRO A 85 35.07 8.07 -78.87
C PRO A 85 35.62 8.86 -77.67
N PRO A 86 35.58 8.30 -76.46
CA PRO A 86 36.12 8.95 -75.27
C PRO A 86 37.67 8.95 -75.28
N PRO A 87 38.32 9.94 -74.66
CA PRO A 87 39.78 9.96 -74.50
C PRO A 87 40.26 8.83 -73.58
N THR A 88 41.50 8.40 -73.81
CA THR A 88 42.22 7.33 -73.11
C THR A 88 42.17 7.48 -71.59
N PRO A 89 41.85 6.42 -70.82
CA PRO A 89 41.75 6.50 -69.36
C PRO A 89 43.14 6.69 -68.75
N THR A 90 43.33 7.83 -68.10
CA THR A 90 44.47 8.02 -67.19
C THR A 90 44.17 7.25 -65.90
N PHE A 91 45.00 6.24 -65.60
CA PHE A 91 44.94 5.53 -64.32
C PHE A 91 45.32 6.49 -63.18
N ARG A 92 44.33 7.11 -62.55
CA ARG A 92 44.50 7.64 -61.18
C ARG A 92 44.41 6.48 -60.19
N PRO A 93 45.35 6.33 -59.25
CA PRO A 93 45.19 5.42 -58.13
C PRO A 93 43.88 5.76 -57.40
N ARG A 94 43.01 4.75 -57.19
CA ARG A 94 41.82 4.94 -56.35
C ARG A 94 42.29 5.30 -54.94
N SER A 95 41.77 6.40 -54.41
CA SER A 95 41.88 6.71 -52.99
C SER A 95 41.37 5.51 -52.17
N PRO A 96 42.00 5.17 -51.04
CA PRO A 96 41.51 4.11 -50.16
C PRO A 96 40.05 4.36 -49.78
N PRO A 97 39.22 3.31 -49.66
CA PRO A 97 37.87 3.47 -49.15
C PRO A 97 37.93 4.12 -47.77
N PRO A 98 37.01 5.05 -47.44
CA PRO A 98 36.95 5.63 -46.11
C PRO A 98 36.83 4.51 -45.07
N PRO A 99 37.47 4.66 -43.89
CA PRO A 99 37.39 3.64 -42.86
C PRO A 99 35.92 3.34 -42.57
N SER A 100 35.59 2.04 -42.51
CA SER A 100 34.25 1.58 -42.20
C SER A 100 33.76 2.28 -40.94
N ARG A 101 32.65 3.04 -41.04
CA ARG A 101 31.99 3.61 -39.86
C ARG A 101 31.68 2.45 -38.94
N LYS A 102 32.37 2.38 -37.80
CA LYS A 102 32.06 1.41 -36.74
C LYS A 102 30.56 1.50 -36.48
N ARG A 103 29.88 0.36 -36.61
CA ARG A 103 28.46 0.25 -36.26
C ARG A 103 28.30 0.83 -34.84
N PRO A 104 27.32 1.71 -34.58
CA PRO A 104 27.07 2.17 -33.22
C PRO A 104 26.97 0.95 -32.30
N SER A 105 27.73 0.97 -31.21
CA SER A 105 27.61 -0.06 -30.18
C SER A 105 26.15 -0.14 -29.74
N PRO A 106 25.63 -1.35 -29.44
CA PRO A 106 24.29 -1.49 -28.90
C PRO A 106 24.13 -0.55 -27.69
N PRO A 107 22.95 0.06 -27.50
CA PRO A 107 22.70 0.84 -26.30
C PRO A 107 22.98 -0.05 -25.07
N PRO A 108 23.59 0.51 -24.01
CA PRO A 108 23.83 -0.24 -22.80
C PRO A 108 22.50 -0.86 -22.30
N PRO A 109 22.55 -2.04 -21.65
CA PRO A 109 21.36 -2.64 -21.06
C PRO A 109 20.60 -1.60 -20.22
N PRO A 110 19.26 -1.58 -20.28
CA PRO A 110 18.48 -0.68 -19.43
C PRO A 110 18.92 -0.88 -17.97
N GLN A 111 19.31 0.21 -17.31
CA GLN A 111 19.70 0.19 -15.91
C GLN A 111 18.53 -0.35 -15.06
N PRO A 112 18.78 -1.04 -13.94
CA PRO A 112 17.74 -1.43 -13.00
C PRO A 112 16.92 -0.22 -12.55
N ILE A 113 15.65 -0.41 -12.20
CA ILE A 113 14.87 0.63 -11.52
C ILE A 113 15.46 0.82 -10.14
N LYS A 114 16.34 1.81 -9.99
CA LYS A 114 16.88 2.15 -8.69
C LYS A 114 16.03 3.23 -8.05
N ASN A 115 15.24 2.85 -7.06
CA ASN A 115 14.65 3.81 -6.14
C ASN A 115 15.70 4.26 -5.12
N ASP A 116 15.57 5.48 -4.62
CA ASP A 116 16.51 6.04 -3.65
C ASP A 116 16.18 5.60 -2.22
N TYR A 117 14.89 5.52 -1.91
CA TYR A 117 14.33 5.05 -0.64
C TYR A 117 12.93 4.46 -0.87
N ASN A 118 12.31 3.95 0.18
CA ASN A 118 10.89 3.56 0.19
C ASN A 118 10.18 4.31 1.32
N LEU A 119 8.92 4.65 1.11
CA LEU A 119 8.01 5.03 2.19
C LEU A 119 7.34 3.78 2.74
N LEU A 120 7.57 3.45 4.00
CA LEU A 120 6.73 2.49 4.72
C LEU A 120 5.56 3.27 5.34
N VAL A 121 4.35 3.02 4.83
CA VAL A 121 3.15 3.80 5.15
C VAL A 121 2.21 2.97 5.99
N LEU A 122 2.07 3.34 7.25
CA LEU A 122 1.06 2.78 8.14
C LEU A 122 -0.13 3.74 8.21
N GLN A 123 -1.34 3.21 8.37
CA GLN A 123 -2.57 3.96 8.51
C GLN A 123 -3.33 3.54 9.77
N TRP A 124 -4.10 4.48 10.32
CA TRP A 124 -5.03 4.22 11.40
C TRP A 124 -6.42 3.84 10.84
N PRO A 125 -6.90 2.59 11.01
CA PRO A 125 -8.10 2.13 10.34
C PRO A 125 -9.36 2.93 10.66
N PHE A 126 -9.54 3.36 11.92
CA PHE A 126 -10.71 4.17 12.28
C PHE A 126 -10.70 5.53 11.57
N SER A 127 -9.53 6.14 11.36
CA SER A 127 -9.43 7.40 10.62
C SER A 127 -9.70 7.23 9.13
N TYR A 128 -9.35 6.07 8.55
CA TYR A 128 -9.79 5.72 7.20
C TYR A 128 -11.33 5.64 7.14
N CYS A 129 -11.94 4.92 8.07
CA CYS A 129 -13.37 4.63 8.05
C CYS A 129 -14.25 5.85 8.44
N LEU A 130 -13.75 6.77 9.26
CA LEU A 130 -14.47 7.96 9.72
C LEU A 130 -14.20 9.22 8.87
N ASN A 131 -13.41 9.10 7.80
CA ASN A 131 -13.04 10.24 6.98
C ASN A 131 -14.26 10.91 6.34
N THR A 132 -14.49 12.20 6.61
CA THR A 132 -15.60 12.97 6.02
C THR A 132 -15.35 13.39 4.58
N GLN A 133 -14.09 13.40 4.14
CA GLN A 133 -13.72 13.83 2.78
C GLN A 133 -13.96 12.75 1.72
N THR A 134 -14.25 11.51 2.15
CA THR A 134 -14.41 10.36 1.24
C THR A 134 -15.62 9.53 1.64
N THR A 135 -16.43 9.13 0.66
CA THR A 135 -17.47 8.12 0.88
C THR A 135 -16.85 6.74 0.88
N ASN A 136 -16.63 6.16 2.06
CA ASN A 136 -16.16 4.78 2.20
C ASN A 136 -17.24 3.90 2.84
N MET A 137 -17.31 2.63 2.42
CA MET A 137 -18.23 1.64 2.99
C MET A 137 -17.79 1.18 4.39
N CYS A 138 -16.56 1.48 4.80
CA CYS A 138 -16.04 1.09 6.10
C CYS A 138 -16.75 1.80 7.26
N SER A 139 -17.20 3.05 7.08
CA SER A 139 -17.96 3.82 8.08
C SER A 139 -19.13 3.04 8.70
N LYS A 140 -19.80 2.20 7.91
CA LYS A 140 -20.93 1.36 8.36
C LYS A 140 -20.53 0.22 9.30
N ARG A 141 -19.24 -0.14 9.32
CA ARG A 141 -18.71 -1.31 10.04
C ARG A 141 -18.04 -0.97 11.37
N ILE A 142 -17.88 0.30 11.69
CA ILE A 142 -17.15 0.77 12.88
C ILE A 142 -17.71 0.16 14.17
N ARG A 143 -19.03 -0.08 14.23
CA ARG A 143 -19.70 -0.70 15.39
C ARG A 143 -19.62 -2.24 15.41
N ALA A 144 -19.15 -2.87 14.33
CA ALA A 144 -19.19 -4.32 14.14
C ALA A 144 -17.91 -5.05 14.61
N ARG A 145 -16.99 -4.37 15.32
CA ARG A 145 -15.67 -4.91 15.71
C ARG A 145 -14.82 -5.44 14.54
N SER A 146 -15.16 -5.10 13.30
CA SER A 146 -14.45 -5.53 12.09
C SER A 146 -13.43 -4.52 11.57
N VAL A 147 -13.24 -3.41 12.31
CA VAL A 147 -12.18 -2.43 12.05
C VAL A 147 -11.02 -2.73 13.00
N PRO A 148 -9.80 -2.95 12.48
CA PRO A 148 -8.65 -3.20 13.34
C PRO A 148 -8.39 -2.02 14.26
N SER A 149 -8.11 -2.31 15.54
CA SER A 149 -7.80 -1.32 16.58
C SER A 149 -6.31 -1.08 16.73
N HIS A 150 -5.53 -1.35 15.69
CA HIS A 150 -4.08 -1.19 15.61
C HIS A 150 -3.69 -0.55 14.28
N LEU A 151 -2.48 0.01 14.19
CA LEU A 151 -1.96 0.51 12.91
C LEU A 151 -1.86 -0.64 11.91
N THR A 152 -2.36 -0.40 10.70
CA THR A 152 -2.23 -1.34 9.58
C THR A 152 -1.36 -0.74 8.49
N LEU A 153 -0.66 -1.59 7.75
CA LEU A 153 0.07 -1.23 6.56
C LEU A 153 -0.92 -0.74 5.49
N HIS A 154 -0.65 0.43 4.93
CA HIS A 154 -1.25 0.88 3.68
C HIS A 154 -0.40 0.35 2.52
N GLY A 155 0.91 0.61 2.54
CA GLY A 155 1.84 0.02 1.59
C GLY A 155 3.30 0.42 1.81
N MET A 156 4.17 -0.12 0.96
CA MET A 156 5.58 0.25 0.89
C MET A 156 5.86 0.81 -0.49
N TRP A 157 6.17 2.09 -0.59
CA TRP A 157 6.19 2.79 -1.88
C TRP A 157 7.62 3.22 -2.23
N PRO A 158 8.23 2.66 -3.28
CA PRO A 158 9.53 3.12 -3.77
C PRO A 158 9.47 4.58 -4.20
N LYS A 159 10.45 5.39 -3.82
CA LYS A 159 10.54 6.81 -4.13
C LYS A 159 11.92 7.18 -4.66
N LEU A 160 11.96 8.26 -5.45
CA LEU A 160 13.17 8.98 -5.82
C LEU A 160 13.26 10.27 -4.98
N HIS A 161 14.46 10.83 -4.87
CA HIS A 161 14.69 12.12 -4.20
C HIS A 161 13.69 13.20 -4.66
N GLY A 162 13.24 14.02 -3.71
CA GLY A 162 12.19 15.01 -3.94
C GLY A 162 10.80 14.40 -4.13
N ASN A 163 10.52 13.26 -3.47
CA ASN A 163 9.22 12.59 -3.45
C ASN A 163 8.66 12.17 -4.83
N LYS A 164 9.53 11.93 -5.81
CA LYS A 164 9.12 11.51 -7.16
C LYS A 164 8.88 10.00 -7.22
N GLU A 165 7.96 9.58 -8.09
CA GLU A 165 7.70 8.16 -8.34
C GLU A 165 8.74 7.60 -9.32
N PRO A 166 9.37 6.44 -9.04
CA PRO A 166 10.19 5.75 -10.01
C PRO A 166 9.34 5.25 -11.18
N ARG A 167 9.99 5.01 -12.32
CA ARG A 167 9.36 4.50 -13.55
C ARG A 167 10.25 3.43 -14.17
N LEU A 168 9.62 2.50 -14.89
CA LEU A 168 10.35 1.51 -15.69
C LEU A 168 11.20 2.22 -16.78
N PRO A 169 12.49 1.89 -16.91
CA PRO A 169 13.30 2.39 -17.99
C PRO A 169 12.94 1.72 -19.33
N GLY A 170 12.71 2.54 -20.36
CA GLY A 170 12.58 2.09 -21.75
C GLY A 170 11.39 1.16 -22.00
N THR A 171 11.66 0.00 -22.62
CA THR A 171 10.66 -0.99 -23.04
C THR A 171 10.39 -2.08 -22.00
N GLN A 172 10.96 -1.96 -20.80
CA GLN A 172 10.74 -2.93 -19.73
C GLN A 172 9.26 -3.04 -19.37
N GLN A 173 8.82 -4.26 -19.05
CA GLN A 173 7.44 -4.55 -18.68
C GLN A 173 7.32 -4.72 -17.16
N PRO A 174 6.19 -4.32 -16.55
CA PRO A 174 5.94 -4.55 -15.13
C PRO A 174 5.98 -6.05 -14.78
N ARG A 175 6.69 -6.40 -13.70
CA ARG A 175 6.63 -7.74 -13.13
C ARG A 175 5.22 -8.00 -12.61
N LYS A 176 4.57 -9.04 -13.11
CA LYS A 176 3.20 -9.39 -12.71
C LYS A 176 3.17 -9.96 -11.30
N PHE A 177 2.11 -9.64 -10.56
CA PHE A 177 1.84 -10.24 -9.28
C PHE A 177 1.62 -11.75 -9.41
N ASP A 178 2.26 -12.53 -8.55
CA ASP A 178 2.04 -13.97 -8.40
C ASP A 178 1.59 -14.30 -6.97
N ARG A 179 0.39 -14.83 -6.80
CA ARG A 179 -0.14 -15.19 -5.47
C ARG A 179 0.76 -16.19 -4.73
N ASN A 180 1.46 -17.07 -5.44
CA ASN A 180 2.37 -18.06 -4.85
C ASN A 180 3.66 -17.42 -4.30
N MET A 181 3.95 -16.19 -4.70
CA MET A 181 5.09 -15.40 -4.21
C MET A 181 4.69 -14.47 -3.05
N VAL A 182 3.50 -14.67 -2.47
CA VAL A 182 3.16 -14.11 -1.15
C VAL A 182 3.72 -15.06 -0.08
N PRO A 183 4.58 -14.58 0.84
CA PRO A 183 5.25 -15.44 1.81
C PRO A 183 4.25 -16.13 2.75
N SER A 184 4.10 -17.45 2.64
CA SER A 184 3.18 -18.25 3.44
C SER A 184 3.43 -18.13 4.94
N GLN A 185 4.71 -18.05 5.35
CA GLN A 185 5.15 -17.85 6.73
C GLN A 185 4.77 -16.49 7.32
N LYS A 186 4.33 -15.54 6.50
CA LYS A 186 3.85 -14.21 6.92
C LYS A 186 2.37 -14.00 6.61
N LEU A 187 1.65 -15.02 6.17
CA LEU A 187 0.26 -14.87 5.71
C LEU A 187 -0.68 -14.34 6.81
N GLU A 188 -0.55 -14.82 8.04
CA GLU A 188 -1.37 -14.34 9.16
C GLU A 188 -1.00 -12.91 9.61
N ASP A 189 0.29 -12.56 9.57
CA ASP A 189 0.73 -11.17 9.78
C ASP A 189 0.13 -10.27 8.67
N LEU A 190 0.16 -10.70 7.40
CA LEU A 190 -0.41 -9.97 6.26
C LEU A 190 -1.92 -9.78 6.39
N LYS A 191 -2.66 -10.81 6.81
CA LYS A 191 -4.12 -10.71 7.03
C LYS A 191 -4.46 -9.72 8.15
N THR A 192 -3.66 -9.74 9.22
CA THR A 192 -3.88 -8.92 10.43
C THR A 192 -3.44 -7.47 10.26
N TYR A 193 -2.28 -7.25 9.65
CA TYR A 193 -1.64 -5.94 9.57
C TYR A 193 -1.69 -5.33 8.17
N TRP A 194 -2.09 -6.04 7.10
CA TRP A 194 -2.30 -5.45 5.77
C TRP A 194 -3.69 -5.78 5.19
N PRO A 195 -4.79 -5.43 5.90
CA PRO A 195 -6.15 -5.69 5.47
C PRO A 195 -6.63 -4.76 4.35
N ASP A 196 -7.61 -5.21 3.58
CA ASP A 196 -8.38 -4.33 2.67
C ASP A 196 -9.50 -3.65 3.47
N LEU A 197 -9.30 -2.38 3.85
CA LEU A 197 -10.30 -1.62 4.59
C LEU A 197 -11.51 -1.21 3.74
N THR A 198 -11.51 -1.38 2.42
CA THR A 198 -12.66 -1.05 1.56
C THR A 198 -13.74 -2.14 1.58
N LYS A 199 -13.35 -3.38 1.87
CA LYS A 199 -14.22 -4.57 1.85
C LYS A 199 -14.40 -5.13 3.24
N GLU A 200 -15.56 -5.73 3.52
CA GLU A 200 -15.75 -6.40 4.80
C GLU A 200 -14.81 -7.59 4.85
N GLN A 201 -13.92 -7.59 5.82
CA GLN A 201 -12.93 -8.62 5.94
C GLN A 201 -13.58 -9.83 6.61
N THR A 202 -13.70 -10.94 5.89
CA THR A 202 -13.84 -12.23 6.53
C THR A 202 -12.43 -12.68 6.91
N LEU A 203 -12.21 -12.99 8.19
CA LEU A 203 -10.89 -13.42 8.71
C LEU A 203 -10.32 -14.65 7.99
N SER A 204 -11.14 -15.33 7.20
CA SER A 204 -10.81 -16.58 6.52
C SER A 204 -10.12 -16.39 5.16
N LEU A 205 -10.25 -15.24 4.48
CA LEU A 205 -9.72 -15.07 3.12
C LEU A 205 -8.69 -13.95 3.00
N PRO A 206 -7.48 -14.24 2.48
CA PRO A 206 -6.49 -13.20 2.20
C PRO A 206 -7.00 -12.20 1.13
N PRO A 207 -6.84 -10.88 1.34
CA PRO A 207 -7.27 -9.85 0.38
C PRO A 207 -6.30 -9.72 -0.80
N TYR A 208 -6.09 -10.81 -1.57
CA TYR A 208 -5.14 -10.84 -2.69
C TYR A 208 -5.37 -9.74 -3.73
N ASP A 209 -6.62 -9.36 -3.99
CA ASP A 209 -6.93 -8.27 -4.93
C ASP A 209 -6.32 -6.93 -4.49
N PHE A 210 -6.28 -6.68 -3.18
CA PHE A 210 -5.71 -5.46 -2.63
C PHE A 210 -4.17 -5.52 -2.67
N TRP A 211 -3.58 -6.63 -2.24
CA TRP A 211 -2.13 -6.83 -2.32
C TRP A 211 -1.61 -6.79 -3.76
N GLN A 212 -2.38 -7.32 -4.71
CA GLN A 212 -2.08 -7.21 -6.12
C GLN A 212 -2.06 -5.75 -6.58
N LYS A 213 -3.02 -4.91 -6.18
CA LYS A 213 -3.04 -3.48 -6.53
C LYS A 213 -1.83 -2.74 -5.98
N GLU A 214 -1.44 -3.01 -4.73
CA GLU A 214 -0.22 -2.43 -4.14
C GLU A 214 1.03 -2.89 -4.90
N TRP A 215 1.11 -4.16 -5.27
CA TRP A 215 2.21 -4.68 -6.09
C TRP A 215 2.24 -4.04 -7.49
N ASP A 216 1.12 -4.05 -8.20
CA ASP A 216 0.96 -3.57 -9.58
C ASP A 216 1.10 -2.05 -9.70
N LYS A 217 1.10 -1.31 -8.59
CA LYS A 217 1.33 0.14 -8.55
C LYS A 217 2.71 0.51 -7.99
N HIS A 218 3.17 -0.20 -6.97
CA HIS A 218 4.36 0.16 -6.20
C HIS A 218 5.40 -0.96 -6.17
N GLY A 219 4.99 -2.18 -5.81
CA GLY A 219 5.92 -3.27 -5.53
C GLY A 219 6.83 -3.65 -6.70
N TYR A 220 6.31 -3.71 -7.93
CA TYR A 220 7.15 -4.08 -9.08
C TYR A 220 8.24 -3.04 -9.40
N LEU A 221 8.04 -1.78 -8.97
CA LEU A 221 8.98 -0.67 -9.10
C LEU A 221 10.07 -0.66 -8.01
N SER A 222 9.96 -1.55 -7.01
CA SER A 222 11.04 -1.76 -6.05
C SER A 222 12.13 -2.65 -6.65
N GLU A 223 13.37 -2.52 -6.18
CA GLU A 223 14.45 -3.46 -6.49
C GLU A 223 14.28 -4.84 -5.82
N LEU A 224 13.19 -5.05 -5.07
CA LEU A 224 12.96 -6.26 -4.29
C LEU A 224 12.30 -7.37 -5.11
N SER A 225 12.52 -8.62 -4.71
CA SER A 225 11.64 -9.73 -5.11
C SER A 225 10.23 -9.52 -4.53
N GLN A 226 9.21 -10.15 -5.10
CA GLN A 226 7.85 -10.04 -4.56
C GLN A 226 7.78 -10.57 -3.12
N ILE A 227 8.43 -11.70 -2.85
CA ILE A 227 8.52 -12.29 -1.50
C ILE A 227 9.14 -11.30 -0.52
N ASP A 228 10.25 -10.66 -0.90
CA ASP A 228 10.95 -9.69 -0.03
C ASP A 228 10.12 -8.43 0.19
N TYR A 229 9.46 -7.92 -0.85
CA TYR A 229 8.57 -6.76 -0.75
C TYR A 229 7.51 -6.98 0.33
N PHE A 230 6.77 -8.11 0.27
CA PHE A 230 5.76 -8.42 1.27
C PHE A 230 6.36 -8.70 2.65
N ARG A 231 7.44 -9.48 2.72
CA ARG A 231 8.08 -9.86 3.99
C ARG A 231 8.61 -8.65 4.76
N ILE A 232 9.31 -7.75 4.08
CA ILE A 232 9.92 -6.56 4.70
C ILE A 232 8.81 -5.59 5.14
N ALA A 233 7.88 -5.29 4.24
CA ALA A 233 6.81 -4.33 4.52
C ALA A 233 5.98 -4.77 5.73
N ILE A 234 5.55 -6.04 5.78
CA ILE A 234 4.70 -6.52 6.87
C ILE A 234 5.45 -6.65 8.20
N THR A 235 6.73 -7.00 8.17
CA THR A 235 7.55 -7.11 9.38
C THR A 235 7.72 -5.73 10.02
N GLY A 236 8.13 -4.73 9.24
CA GLY A 236 8.25 -3.36 9.76
C GLY A 236 6.92 -2.78 10.22
N ALA A 237 5.82 -3.03 9.50
CA ALA A 237 4.50 -2.56 9.90
C ALA A 237 4.04 -3.13 11.24
N LYS A 238 4.24 -4.45 11.45
CA LYS A 238 3.90 -5.12 12.71
C LYS A 238 4.71 -4.55 13.88
N GLU A 239 6.02 -4.42 13.74
CA GLU A 239 6.90 -3.94 14.81
C GLU A 239 6.56 -2.50 15.22
N ILE A 240 6.33 -1.60 14.25
CA ILE A 240 5.91 -0.22 14.52
C ILE A 240 4.54 -0.20 15.19
N SER A 241 3.59 -1.00 14.69
CA SER A 241 2.25 -1.10 15.26
C SER A 241 2.32 -1.59 16.72
N ASP A 242 3.14 -2.59 17.02
CA ASP A 242 3.32 -3.12 18.37
C ASP A 242 3.91 -2.06 19.33
N VAL A 243 4.85 -1.23 18.87
CA VAL A 243 5.39 -0.09 19.64
C VAL A 243 4.33 0.98 19.86
N PHE A 244 3.69 1.46 18.78
CA PHE A 244 2.66 2.50 18.83
C PHE A 244 1.51 2.12 19.77
N MET A 245 1.11 0.85 19.72
CA MET A 245 0.04 0.33 20.54
C MET A 245 0.39 0.25 22.02
N ARG A 246 1.66 0.35 22.46
CA ARG A 246 1.98 0.44 23.90
C ARG A 246 1.45 1.73 24.53
N PHE A 247 1.21 2.76 23.73
CA PHE A 247 0.79 4.10 24.17
C PHE A 247 -0.68 4.38 23.92
N VAL A 248 -1.18 4.01 22.73
CA VAL A 248 -2.59 4.26 22.35
C VAL A 248 -3.55 3.23 22.96
N LYS A 249 -3.05 2.10 23.46
CA LYS A 249 -3.83 1.18 24.30
C LYS A 249 -4.19 1.91 25.60
N LEU A 250 -5.34 2.59 25.64
CA LEU A 250 -6.30 2.65 26.75
C LEU A 250 -7.34 3.78 26.67
N VAL A 251 -7.33 4.69 25.68
CA VAL A 251 -8.37 5.74 25.62
C VAL A 251 -8.86 6.01 24.18
N PRO A 252 -10.00 5.43 23.77
CA PRO A 252 -10.66 5.74 22.51
C PRO A 252 -11.00 7.23 22.39
N ASN A 253 -10.88 7.79 21.18
CA ASN A 253 -11.26 9.18 20.86
C ASN A 253 -10.49 10.23 21.66
N THR A 254 -9.17 10.05 21.75
CA THR A 254 -8.28 10.93 22.52
C THR A 254 -7.45 11.81 21.59
N ASN A 255 -7.21 13.04 22.03
CA ASN A 255 -6.25 13.92 21.37
C ASN A 255 -4.85 13.63 21.91
N PHE A 256 -3.89 13.50 21.01
CA PHE A 256 -2.49 13.24 21.34
C PHE A 256 -1.61 14.33 20.77
N ASP A 257 -0.61 14.75 21.55
CA ASP A 257 0.48 15.59 21.05
C ASP A 257 1.36 14.76 20.12
N LEU A 258 1.65 15.27 18.93
CA LEU A 258 2.53 14.60 17.97
C LEU A 258 3.93 14.40 18.56
N THR A 259 4.39 15.28 19.45
CA THR A 259 5.67 15.19 20.17
C THR A 259 5.72 13.96 21.06
N ASP A 260 4.61 13.60 21.72
CA ASP A 260 4.53 12.39 22.54
C ASP A 260 4.65 11.13 21.68
N ILE A 261 4.01 11.13 20.49
CA ILE A 261 4.12 10.03 19.53
C ILE A 261 5.55 9.90 19.01
N VAL A 262 6.20 11.02 18.66
CA VAL A 262 7.61 11.02 18.24
C VAL A 262 8.52 10.46 19.34
N THR A 263 8.33 10.91 20.58
CA THR A 263 9.13 10.46 21.73
C THR A 263 8.96 8.98 21.98
N LEU A 264 7.72 8.47 21.96
CA LEU A 264 7.44 7.04 22.10
C LEU A 264 8.13 6.20 21.03
N LEU A 265 7.97 6.57 19.75
CA LEU A 265 8.53 5.81 18.63
C LEU A 265 10.06 5.77 18.68
N LYS A 266 10.67 6.87 19.12
CA LYS A 266 12.12 6.96 19.34
C LYS A 266 12.57 6.10 20.51
N ASP A 267 11.96 6.25 21.69
CA ASP A 267 12.46 5.64 22.93
C ASP A 267 12.16 4.14 22.99
N ALA A 268 10.97 3.72 22.53
CA ALA A 268 10.55 2.32 22.61
C ALA A 268 10.87 1.50 21.36
N GLY A 269 11.04 2.15 20.21
CA GLY A 269 11.23 1.49 18.91
C GLY A 269 12.51 1.87 18.17
N SER A 270 13.26 2.86 18.65
CA SER A 270 14.42 3.43 17.93
C SER A 270 14.08 3.92 16.52
N TYR A 271 12.83 4.33 16.29
CA TYR A 271 12.39 4.88 15.01
C TYR A 271 12.59 6.42 14.98
N PRO A 272 13.04 6.99 13.85
CA PRO A 272 13.00 8.43 13.65
C PRO A 272 11.55 8.92 13.59
N ALA A 273 11.36 10.24 13.74
CA ALA A 273 10.04 10.86 13.60
C ALA A 273 9.44 10.55 12.21
N PRO A 274 8.24 9.95 12.12
CA PRO A 274 7.56 9.75 10.85
C PRO A 274 7.01 11.08 10.34
N GLN A 275 6.73 11.16 9.03
CA GLN A 275 5.83 12.19 8.52
C GLN A 275 4.41 11.82 8.97
N PHE A 276 3.75 12.76 9.64
CA PHE A 276 2.35 12.65 10.03
C PHE A 276 1.46 13.10 8.88
N VAL A 277 0.41 12.33 8.60
CA VAL A 277 -0.64 12.71 7.65
C VAL A 277 -1.97 12.70 8.39
N CYS A 278 -2.73 13.77 8.25
CA CYS A 278 -4.03 13.92 8.87
C CYS A 278 -5.14 14.06 7.84
N ASN A 279 -6.28 13.44 8.14
CA ASN A 279 -7.54 13.71 7.46
C ASN A 279 -8.56 14.28 8.46
N GLU A 280 -9.83 14.33 8.11
CA GLU A 280 -10.88 14.93 8.94
C GLU A 280 -12.02 13.95 9.22
N ARG A 281 -12.60 14.05 10.42
CA ARG A 281 -13.87 13.39 10.75
C ARG A 281 -14.86 14.39 11.34
N ALA A 282 -16.14 14.12 11.15
CA ALA A 282 -17.20 14.87 11.81
C ALA A 282 -17.31 14.38 13.27
N VAL A 283 -17.26 15.33 14.21
CA VAL A 283 -17.55 15.16 15.64
C VAL A 283 -18.50 16.29 16.01
N ASP A 284 -19.70 15.95 16.49
CA ASP A 284 -20.73 16.92 16.89
C ASP A 284 -21.00 18.03 15.86
N GLY A 285 -21.00 17.65 14.57
CA GLY A 285 -21.25 18.57 13.45
C GLY A 285 -20.04 19.40 13.01
N GLN A 286 -18.87 19.24 13.63
CA GLN A 286 -17.63 19.92 13.26
C GLN A 286 -16.59 18.96 12.69
N ASN A 287 -15.82 19.41 11.71
CA ASN A 287 -14.69 18.64 11.19
C ASN A 287 -13.48 18.79 12.12
N VAL A 288 -12.99 17.68 12.65
CA VAL A 288 -11.81 17.60 13.52
C VAL A 288 -10.69 16.86 12.78
N LYS A 289 -9.46 17.37 12.89
CA LYS A 289 -8.26 16.71 12.35
C LYS A 289 -7.95 15.47 13.17
N GLN A 290 -7.73 14.36 12.48
CA GLN A 290 -7.37 13.08 13.07
C GLN A 290 -6.12 12.48 12.41
N LEU A 291 -5.36 11.70 13.17
CA LEU A 291 -4.19 11.00 12.64
C LEU A 291 -4.63 9.96 11.61
N TYR A 292 -4.16 10.08 10.38
CA TYR A 292 -4.51 9.17 9.29
C TYR A 292 -3.37 8.21 8.95
N GLU A 293 -2.17 8.71 8.66
CA GLU A 293 -1.00 7.88 8.33
C GLU A 293 0.26 8.32 9.09
N LEU A 294 1.13 7.33 9.32
CA LEU A 294 2.53 7.50 9.68
C LEU A 294 3.39 7.01 8.53
N ARG A 295 4.28 7.86 8.02
CA ARG A 295 5.14 7.55 6.89
C ARG A 295 6.61 7.59 7.30
N PHE A 296 7.29 6.46 7.10
CA PHE A 296 8.71 6.30 7.43
C PHE A 296 9.55 6.19 6.17
N ASN A 297 10.62 6.98 6.09
CA ASN A 297 11.64 6.82 5.06
C ASN A 297 12.52 5.62 5.42
N ILE A 298 12.60 4.63 4.53
CA ILE A 298 13.43 3.45 4.72
C ILE A 298 14.31 3.16 3.49
N THR A 299 15.53 2.70 3.73
CA THR A 299 16.31 1.96 2.73
C THR A 299 16.34 0.49 3.11
N ILE A 300 16.58 -0.39 2.15
CA ILE A 300 16.73 -1.83 2.44
C ILE A 300 18.22 -2.19 2.42
N LEU A 301 18.73 -2.67 3.55
CA LEU A 301 20.10 -3.16 3.69
C LEU A 301 20.05 -4.56 4.28
N ASN A 302 20.74 -5.53 3.66
CA ASN A 302 20.76 -6.92 4.10
C ASN A 302 19.36 -7.52 4.34
N SER A 303 18.42 -7.21 3.43
CA SER A 303 17.00 -7.63 3.51
C SER A 303 16.25 -7.13 4.75
N ALA A 304 16.71 -6.07 5.41
CA ALA A 304 16.04 -5.42 6.53
C ALA A 304 15.81 -3.92 6.24
N PRO A 305 14.73 -3.33 6.78
CA PRO A 305 14.52 -1.89 6.68
C PRO A 305 15.49 -1.13 7.60
N VAL A 306 16.12 -0.10 7.07
CA VAL A 306 16.89 0.89 7.81
C VAL A 306 16.11 2.20 7.75
N TYR A 307 15.77 2.74 8.92
CA TYR A 307 14.92 3.92 9.05
C TYR A 307 15.73 5.21 9.05
N HIS A 308 15.25 6.20 8.32
CA HIS A 308 15.90 7.51 8.18
C HIS A 308 14.97 8.64 8.63
N PRO A 309 15.53 9.76 9.12
CA PRO A 309 14.76 10.97 9.37
C PRO A 309 14.00 11.45 8.12
N ASN A 310 12.92 12.19 8.34
CA ASN A 310 12.29 12.98 7.30
C ASN A 310 13.06 14.29 7.12
N ASP A 311 13.28 14.70 5.87
CA ASP A 311 13.97 15.97 5.56
C ASP A 311 13.08 17.19 5.85
N ASP A 312 11.76 17.01 5.71
CA ASP A 312 10.74 18.01 6.00
C ASP A 312 10.27 17.91 7.46
N ASP A 313 9.73 19.02 7.99
CA ASP A 313 9.07 19.00 9.31
C ASP A 313 7.97 17.94 9.32
N PRO A 314 8.05 16.93 10.23
CA PRO A 314 7.15 15.80 10.25
C PRO A 314 5.69 16.18 10.51
N THR A 315 5.44 17.36 11.07
CA THR A 315 4.11 17.85 11.44
C THR A 315 3.41 18.64 10.32
N VAL A 316 4.09 18.92 9.21
CA VAL A 316 3.54 19.68 8.08
C VAL A 316 2.28 18.97 7.54
N GLY A 317 1.12 19.56 7.77
CA GLY A 317 -0.19 19.01 7.38
C GLY A 317 -1.05 18.48 8.54
N CYS A 318 -0.53 18.49 9.77
CA CYS A 318 -1.25 18.15 10.99
C CYS A 318 -1.14 19.27 12.03
N PRO A 319 -2.17 19.52 12.86
CA PRO A 319 -2.03 20.34 14.05
C PRO A 319 -1.11 19.66 15.09
N PRO A 320 -0.55 20.40 16.07
CA PRO A 320 0.30 19.82 17.12
C PRO A 320 -0.38 18.71 17.92
N THR A 321 -1.70 18.81 18.09
CA THR A 321 -2.54 17.79 18.72
C THR A 321 -3.53 17.22 17.74
N VAL A 322 -3.58 15.89 17.61
CA VAL A 322 -4.46 15.19 16.66
C VAL A 322 -5.35 14.20 17.37
N LEU A 323 -6.59 14.06 16.88
CA LEU A 323 -7.50 13.03 17.35
C LEU A 323 -7.06 11.65 16.85
N ILE A 324 -7.00 10.66 17.73
CA ILE A 324 -6.92 9.25 17.36
C ILE A 324 -8.28 8.62 17.66
N PRO A 325 -9.14 8.39 16.64
CA PRO A 325 -10.46 7.83 16.85
C PRO A 325 -10.37 6.38 17.34
N GLY A 326 -11.26 5.98 18.22
CA GLY A 326 -11.36 4.59 18.67
C GLY A 326 -12.81 4.22 18.97
N TYR A 327 -13.03 2.94 19.27
CA TYR A 327 -14.27 2.42 19.81
C TYR A 327 -14.11 2.07 21.28
#